data_AF-A0A2S2NIA5-F1
#
_entry.id   AF-A0A2S2NIA5-F1
#
_cell.length_a   1.000
_cell.length_b   1.000
_cell.length_c   1.000
_cell.angle_alpha   90.00
_cell.angle_beta   90.00
_cell.angle_gamma   90.00
#
_symmetry.space_group_name_H-M   'P 1'
#
loop_
_entity.id
_entity.type
_entity.pdbx_description
1 polymer ?
#
loop_
_entity_poly.entity_id
_entity_poly.type
_entity_poly.pdbx_seq_one_letter_code
_entity_poly.pdbx_strand_id
1 'polypeptide(L)'
;MPYGPKFLVEKIECRNHLLRNLGQKLSGLVKNTKYPIHLRTFLNNQVKLNKFRSAITMAVQYRKSLRDSNNEQVKGLREDFSNGPYHILGQHTKCASYFCKGSEKCGLLCEINQIYSRIIDNAPSLLLDVDNNICEQFNSVINKHLAGKRINFSQKNSYNNRVEATVVSFNTSGKYIRN
;
A
#
# COMPACT_ATOMS: atom_id res chain seq x y z
N MET A 1 -4.44 -21.65 18.76
CA MET A 1 -4.64 -20.53 17.82
C MET A 1 -5.60 -19.54 18.48
N PRO A 2 -5.28 -18.24 18.58
CA PRO A 2 -6.01 -17.27 19.44
C PRO A 2 -7.49 -17.05 19.07
N TYR A 3 -7.92 -17.52 17.90
CA TYR A 3 -9.28 -17.33 17.39
C TYR A 3 -10.12 -18.61 17.35
N GLY A 4 -9.61 -19.76 17.83
CA GLY A 4 -10.33 -21.04 17.82
C GLY A 4 -10.51 -21.65 16.41
N PRO A 5 -11.08 -22.87 16.30
CA PRO A 5 -11.18 -23.61 15.03
C PRO A 5 -12.36 -23.19 14.14
N LYS A 6 -13.25 -22.32 14.64
CA LYS A 6 -14.52 -21.95 13.96
C LYS A 6 -14.41 -20.72 13.07
N PHE A 7 -13.30 -20.00 13.12
CA PHE A 7 -13.13 -18.74 12.40
C PHE A 7 -12.06 -18.88 11.33
N LEU A 8 -12.41 -18.51 10.10
CA LEU A 8 -11.43 -18.32 9.04
C LEU A 8 -10.80 -16.95 9.21
N VAL A 9 -9.48 -16.91 9.40
CA VAL A 9 -8.72 -15.68 9.55
C VAL A 9 -8.00 -15.41 8.24
N GLU A 10 -8.36 -14.31 7.58
CA GLU A 10 -7.67 -13.83 6.38
C GLU A 10 -6.76 -12.65 6.73
N LYS A 11 -5.56 -12.64 6.14
CA LYS A 11 -4.66 -11.50 6.26
C LYS A 11 -5.08 -10.42 5.25
N ILE A 12 -5.45 -9.25 5.76
CA ILE A 12 -5.75 -8.07 4.95
C ILE A 12 -4.50 -7.18 4.90
N GLU A 13 -4.06 -6.81 3.69
CA GLU A 13 -2.96 -5.87 3.50
C GLU A 13 -3.46 -4.42 3.58
N CYS A 14 -2.78 -3.57 4.35
CA CYS A 14 -3.21 -2.18 4.47
C CYS A 14 -2.83 -1.36 3.23
N ARG A 15 -3.65 -0.35 2.91
CA ARG A 15 -3.42 0.55 1.77
C ARG A 15 -2.02 1.15 1.78
N ASN A 16 -1.57 1.66 2.93
CA ASN A 16 -0.27 2.31 3.06
C ASN A 16 0.89 1.35 2.75
N HIS A 17 0.79 0.09 3.16
CA HIS A 17 1.80 -0.92 2.89
C HIS A 17 1.89 -1.23 1.39
N LEU A 18 0.74 -1.42 0.73
CA LEU A 18 0.67 -1.69 -0.71
C LEU A 18 1.20 -0.51 -1.54
N LEU A 19 0.81 0.72 -1.22
CA LEU A 19 1.26 1.93 -1.93
C LEU A 19 2.75 2.24 -1.70
N ARG A 20 3.28 1.93 -0.50
CA ARG A 20 4.71 2.03 -0.21
C ARG A 20 5.49 1.00 -1.01
N ASN A 21 5.03 -0.26 -1.05
CA ASN A 21 5.66 -1.33 -1.82
C ASN A 21 5.70 -0.99 -3.32
N LEU A 22 4.56 -0.57 -3.89
CA LEU A 22 4.46 -0.10 -5.27
C LEU A 22 5.51 0.99 -5.56
N GLY A 23 5.56 2.01 -4.72
CA GLY A 23 6.52 3.10 -4.84
C GLY A 23 7.98 2.63 -4.83
N GLN A 24 8.34 1.77 -3.88
CA GLN A 24 9.69 1.21 -3.78
C GLN A 24 10.08 0.42 -5.02
N LYS A 25 9.16 -0.39 -5.56
CA LYS A 25 9.41 -1.19 -6.76
C LYS A 25 9.56 -0.30 -8.00
N LEU A 26 8.68 0.70 -8.18
CA LEU A 26 8.80 1.67 -9.27
C LEU A 26 10.10 2.49 -9.18
N SER A 27 10.49 2.94 -7.99
CA SER A 27 11.77 3.61 -7.78
C SER A 27 12.98 2.68 -8.03
N GLY A 28 12.81 1.37 -7.85
CA GLY A 28 13.79 0.36 -8.24
C GLY A 28 14.02 0.33 -9.76
N LEU A 29 12.95 0.43 -10.56
CA LEU A 29 13.05 0.46 -12.02
C LEU A 29 13.87 1.65 -12.52
N VAL A 30 13.74 2.81 -11.88
CA VAL A 30 14.53 4.02 -12.19
C VAL A 30 16.03 3.79 -12.04
N LYS A 31 16.44 2.88 -11.15
CA LYS A 31 17.86 2.57 -10.91
C LYS A 31 18.40 1.47 -11.83
N ASN A 32 17.52 0.73 -12.52
CA ASN A 32 17.90 -0.39 -13.36
C ASN A 32 18.53 0.09 -14.69
N THR A 33 19.85 -0.07 -14.82
CA THR A 33 20.62 0.35 -16.00
C THR A 33 20.37 -0.48 -17.26
N LYS A 34 19.62 -1.59 -17.16
CA LYS A 34 19.13 -2.35 -18.33
C LYS A 34 18.23 -1.50 -19.23
N TYR A 35 17.57 -0.48 -18.66
CA TYR A 35 16.67 0.40 -19.41
C TYR A 35 17.35 1.70 -19.86
N PRO A 36 16.98 2.24 -21.03
CA PRO A 36 17.46 3.53 -21.49
C PRO A 36 17.26 4.65 -20.46
N ILE A 37 18.26 5.54 -20.33
CA ILE A 37 18.24 6.67 -19.38
C ILE A 37 16.98 7.52 -19.56
N HIS A 38 16.56 7.82 -20.78
CA HIS A 38 15.41 8.68 -21.03
C HIS A 38 14.09 8.10 -20.45
N LEU A 39 13.89 6.78 -20.53
CA LEU A 39 12.72 6.09 -19.94
C LEU A 39 12.80 6.04 -18.41
N ARG A 40 14.00 5.86 -17.86
CA ARG A 40 14.23 5.87 -16.40
C ARG A 40 14.00 7.26 -15.81
N THR A 41 14.47 8.30 -16.49
CA THR A 41 14.28 9.70 -16.08
C THR A 41 12.79 10.08 -16.09
N PHE A 42 12.02 9.54 -17.06
CA PHE A 42 10.57 9.72 -17.08
C PHE A 42 9.88 9.16 -15.81
N LEU A 43 10.33 8.00 -15.32
CA LEU A 43 9.84 7.40 -14.06
C LEU A 43 10.44 8.04 -12.79
N ASN A 44 11.58 8.71 -12.90
CA ASN A 44 12.26 9.37 -11.77
C ASN A 44 11.53 10.63 -11.27
N ASN A 45 10.49 11.07 -11.97
CA ASN A 45 9.69 12.21 -11.55
C ASN A 45 8.75 11.82 -10.40
N GLN A 46 8.94 12.43 -9.22
CA GLN A 46 8.07 12.21 -8.05
C GLN A 46 6.59 12.47 -8.36
N VAL A 47 6.29 13.44 -9.24
CA VAL A 47 4.92 13.74 -9.69
C VAL A 47 4.32 12.52 -10.40
N LYS A 48 5.10 11.81 -11.23
CA LYS A 48 4.64 10.60 -11.94
C LYS A 48 4.45 9.43 -10.98
N LEU A 49 5.37 9.21 -10.05
CA LEU A 49 5.21 8.18 -9.00
C LEU A 49 3.94 8.42 -8.17
N ASN A 50 3.65 9.68 -7.85
CA ASN A 50 2.42 10.03 -7.14
C ASN A 50 1.17 9.79 -7.99
N LYS A 51 1.22 10.00 -9.32
CA LYS A 51 0.10 9.64 -10.21
C LYS A 51 -0.25 8.15 -10.17
N PHE A 52 0.73 7.24 -10.10
CA PHE A 52 0.48 5.80 -9.92
C PHE A 52 -0.26 5.50 -8.61
N ARG A 53 0.13 6.16 -7.52
CA ARG A 53 -0.56 6.00 -6.22
C ARG A 53 -1.96 6.62 -6.22
N SER A 54 -2.08 7.86 -6.72
CA SER A 54 -3.34 8.59 -6.79
C SER A 54 -4.38 7.86 -7.65
N ALA A 55 -3.96 7.27 -8.78
CA ALA A 55 -4.85 6.49 -9.62
C ALA A 55 -5.49 5.32 -8.86
N ILE A 56 -4.70 4.61 -8.05
CA ILE A 56 -5.19 3.51 -7.20
C ILE A 56 -6.18 4.03 -6.16
N THR A 57 -5.82 5.09 -5.42
CA THR A 57 -6.70 5.63 -4.38
C THR A 57 -8.00 6.20 -4.94
N MET A 58 -7.94 6.86 -6.11
CA MET A 58 -9.12 7.40 -6.79
C MET A 58 -10.02 6.28 -7.29
N ALA A 59 -9.47 5.21 -7.87
CA ALA A 59 -10.25 4.05 -8.30
C ALA A 59 -10.95 3.38 -7.11
N VAL A 60 -10.25 3.18 -5.98
CA VAL A 60 -10.85 2.66 -4.75
C VAL A 60 -12.00 3.55 -4.27
N GLN A 61 -11.78 4.87 -4.17
CA GLN A 61 -12.82 5.81 -3.75
C GLN A 61 -14.04 5.79 -4.68
N TYR A 62 -13.80 5.77 -5.99
CA TYR A 62 -14.85 5.68 -7.00
C TYR A 62 -15.67 4.40 -6.83
N ARG A 63 -15.02 3.22 -6.77
CA ARG A 63 -15.73 1.94 -6.62
C ARG A 63 -16.52 1.86 -5.32
N LYS A 64 -16.00 2.42 -4.21
CA LYS A 64 -16.72 2.52 -2.93
C LYS A 64 -17.95 3.43 -2.98
N SER A 65 -17.96 4.43 -3.87
CA SER A 65 -19.12 5.31 -4.05
C SER A 65 -20.27 4.67 -4.85
N LEU A 66 -19.99 3.60 -5.59
CA LEU A 66 -21.00 2.86 -6.34
C LEU A 66 -21.80 1.94 -5.41
N ARG A 67 -23.09 1.73 -5.72
CA ARG A 67 -23.97 0.80 -5.01
C ARG A 67 -23.94 -0.60 -5.63
N ASP A 68 -22.73 -1.07 -5.94
CA ASP A 68 -22.51 -2.37 -6.57
C ASP A 68 -22.28 -3.44 -5.49
N SER A 69 -22.44 -4.71 -5.86
CA SER A 69 -22.06 -5.81 -4.95
C SER A 69 -20.54 -5.82 -4.73
N ASN A 70 -20.09 -6.32 -3.58
CA ASN A 70 -18.65 -6.39 -3.26
C ASN A 70 -17.84 -7.12 -4.37
N ASN A 71 -18.42 -8.18 -4.95
CA ASN A 71 -17.78 -8.92 -6.04
C ASN A 71 -17.64 -8.08 -7.32
N GLU A 72 -18.66 -7.29 -7.68
CA GLU A 72 -18.62 -6.40 -8.83
C GLU A 72 -17.64 -5.24 -8.60
N GLN A 73 -17.61 -4.68 -7.39
CA GLN A 73 -16.65 -3.64 -7.01
C GLN A 73 -15.21 -4.17 -7.14
N VAL A 74 -14.92 -5.37 -6.64
CA VAL A 74 -13.59 -6.00 -6.76
C VAL A 74 -13.23 -6.26 -8.23
N LYS A 75 -14.17 -6.78 -9.02
CA LYS A 75 -13.93 -7.04 -10.46
C LYS A 75 -13.61 -5.74 -11.20
N GLY A 76 -14.43 -4.70 -11.01
CA GLY A 76 -14.20 -3.40 -11.61
C GLY A 76 -12.89 -2.76 -11.14
N LEU A 77 -12.54 -2.92 -9.87
CA LEU A 77 -11.28 -2.40 -9.33
C LEU A 77 -10.04 -3.09 -9.94
N ARG A 78 -10.12 -4.40 -10.20
CA ARG A 78 -9.07 -5.13 -10.93
C ARG A 78 -8.89 -4.61 -12.35
N GLU A 79 -10.01 -4.32 -13.04
CA GLU A 79 -9.99 -3.73 -14.39
C GLU A 79 -9.37 -2.32 -14.37
N ASP A 80 -9.76 -1.48 -13.41
CA ASP A 80 -9.20 -0.13 -13.24
C ASP A 80 -7.69 -0.17 -12.98
N PHE A 81 -7.24 -1.07 -12.11
CA PHE A 81 -5.81 -1.23 -11.80
C PHE A 81 -5.02 -1.78 -12.99
N SER A 82 -5.60 -2.70 -13.77
CA SER A 82 -4.99 -3.20 -15.00
C SER A 82 -4.83 -2.07 -16.04
N ASN A 83 -5.76 -1.11 -16.08
CA ASN A 83 -5.71 0.02 -17.00
C ASN A 83 -4.82 1.18 -16.49
N GLY A 84 -4.60 1.28 -15.18
CA GLY A 84 -3.85 2.35 -14.52
C GLY A 84 -2.48 2.68 -15.15
N PRO A 85 -1.59 1.69 -15.37
CA PRO A 85 -0.29 1.92 -16.02
C PRO A 85 -0.42 2.55 -17.40
N TYR A 86 -1.35 2.06 -18.21
CA TYR A 86 -1.57 2.55 -19.57
C TYR A 86 -2.08 3.99 -19.59
N HIS A 87 -2.99 4.35 -18.68
CA HIS A 87 -3.47 5.72 -18.54
C HIS A 87 -2.35 6.71 -18.16
N ILE A 88 -1.49 6.35 -17.20
CA ILE A 88 -0.44 7.23 -16.66
C ILE A 88 0.73 7.41 -17.62
N LEU A 89 1.07 6.33 -18.34
CA LEU A 89 2.09 6.33 -19.37
C LEU A 89 1.58 6.92 -20.69
N GLY A 90 0.28 7.22 -20.78
CA GLY A 90 -0.33 7.81 -21.96
C GLY A 90 -0.31 6.83 -23.14
N GLN A 91 -0.87 5.63 -23.00
CA GLN A 91 -0.89 4.67 -24.10
C GLN A 91 -1.64 5.27 -25.31
N HIS A 92 -0.88 5.58 -26.34
CA HIS A 92 -1.27 6.36 -27.51
C HIS A 92 -1.71 5.47 -28.69
N THR A 93 -2.34 4.32 -28.43
CA THR A 93 -2.75 3.36 -29.49
C THR A 93 -3.69 3.94 -30.55
N LYS A 94 -4.23 5.15 -30.32
CA LYS A 94 -5.04 5.93 -31.27
C LYS A 94 -4.43 7.29 -31.67
N CYS A 95 -3.16 7.58 -31.33
CA CYS A 95 -2.53 8.82 -31.76
C CYS A 95 -2.04 8.72 -33.20
N ALA A 96 -2.26 9.79 -33.97
CA ALA A 96 -1.83 9.87 -35.36
C ALA A 96 -0.29 9.84 -35.48
N SER A 97 0.20 9.17 -36.52
CA SER A 97 1.63 8.88 -36.75
C SER A 97 2.53 10.12 -36.85
N TYR A 98 1.97 11.27 -37.24
CA TYR A 98 2.70 12.54 -37.34
C TYR A 98 2.97 13.21 -35.98
N PHE A 99 2.27 12.80 -34.92
CA PHE A 99 2.45 13.30 -33.55
C PHE A 99 3.24 12.35 -32.65
N CYS A 100 3.28 11.04 -32.95
CA CYS A 100 3.89 10.02 -32.10
C CYS A 100 4.90 9.16 -32.89
N LYS A 101 6.21 9.38 -32.69
CA LYS A 101 7.29 8.61 -33.32
C LYS A 101 7.52 7.28 -32.60
N GLY A 102 6.58 6.34 -32.70
CA GLY A 102 6.77 4.91 -32.40
C GLY A 102 7.13 4.52 -30.95
N SER A 103 6.45 3.51 -30.40
CA SER A 103 6.82 2.94 -29.11
C SER A 103 8.13 2.14 -29.24
N GLU A 104 9.21 2.55 -28.57
CA GLU A 104 10.36 1.67 -28.34
C GLU A 104 9.86 0.38 -27.67
N LYS A 105 10.28 -0.80 -28.17
CA LYS A 105 10.00 -2.11 -27.53
C LYS A 105 10.78 -2.20 -26.22
N CYS A 106 10.34 -1.47 -25.21
CA CYS A 106 10.93 -1.45 -23.91
C CYS A 106 10.13 -2.37 -22.98
N GLY A 107 10.77 -3.41 -22.44
CA GLY A 107 10.19 -4.31 -21.44
C GLY A 107 9.81 -3.63 -20.13
N LEU A 108 10.05 -2.32 -19.98
CA LEU A 108 9.70 -1.52 -18.80
C LEU A 108 8.20 -1.52 -18.52
N LEU A 109 7.34 -1.48 -19.56
CA LEU A 109 5.90 -1.59 -19.37
C LEU A 109 5.50 -2.97 -18.82
N CYS A 110 6.18 -4.03 -19.28
CA CYS A 110 6.00 -5.38 -18.74
C CYS A 110 6.40 -5.44 -17.26
N GLU A 111 7.54 -4.86 -16.88
CA GLU A 111 7.94 -4.79 -15.47
C GLU A 111 6.99 -3.91 -14.63
N ILE A 112 6.46 -2.81 -15.15
CA ILE A 112 5.44 -2.01 -14.47
C ILE A 112 4.17 -2.84 -14.27
N ASN A 113 3.72 -3.57 -15.28
CA ASN A 113 2.55 -4.45 -15.18
C ASN A 113 2.76 -5.59 -14.17
N GLN A 114 3.98 -6.15 -14.09
CA GLN A 114 4.35 -7.13 -13.06
C GLN A 114 4.32 -6.53 -11.65
N ILE A 115 4.71 -5.27 -11.50
CA ILE A 115 4.58 -4.58 -10.20
C ILE A 115 3.08 -4.38 -9.86
N TYR A 116 2.27 -4.05 -10.86
CA TYR A 116 0.83 -3.85 -10.71
C TYR A 116 0.06 -5.14 -10.43
N SER A 117 0.55 -6.31 -10.85
CA SER A 117 -0.13 -7.58 -10.57
C SER A 117 -0.37 -7.76 -9.06
N ARG A 118 0.61 -7.40 -8.23
CA ARG A 118 0.45 -7.44 -6.77
C ARG A 118 -0.67 -6.52 -6.26
N ILE A 119 -0.87 -5.36 -6.89
CA ILE A 119 -1.96 -4.44 -6.54
C ILE A 119 -3.31 -5.03 -6.98
N ILE A 120 -3.37 -5.64 -8.17
CA ILE A 120 -4.56 -6.31 -8.72
C ILE A 120 -4.98 -7.50 -7.85
N ASP A 121 -4.02 -8.32 -7.42
CA ASP A 121 -4.26 -9.49 -6.55
C ASP A 121 -4.82 -9.06 -5.19
N ASN A 122 -4.36 -7.91 -4.68
CA ASN A 122 -4.79 -7.33 -3.40
C ASN A 122 -5.96 -6.35 -3.54
N ALA A 123 -6.67 -6.33 -4.67
CA ALA A 123 -7.85 -5.49 -4.87
C ALA A 123 -8.92 -5.63 -3.75
N PRO A 124 -9.24 -6.84 -3.26
CA PRO A 124 -10.17 -6.98 -2.13
C PRO A 124 -9.69 -6.27 -0.86
N SER A 125 -8.41 -6.40 -0.51
CA SER A 125 -7.82 -5.71 0.64
C SER A 125 -7.87 -4.18 0.48
N LEU A 126 -7.60 -3.68 -0.74
CA LEU A 126 -7.64 -2.24 -1.03
C LEU A 126 -9.04 -1.66 -0.98
N LEU A 127 -10.07 -2.44 -1.33
CA LEU A 127 -11.47 -2.01 -1.25
C LEU A 127 -11.92 -1.77 0.21
N LEU A 128 -11.40 -2.56 1.15
CA LEU A 128 -11.61 -2.35 2.59
C LEU A 128 -11.01 -1.01 3.07
N ASP A 129 -9.99 -0.52 2.36
CA ASP A 129 -9.38 0.80 2.56
C ASP A 129 -8.85 1.04 3.98
N VAL A 130 -8.40 -0.03 4.62
CA VAL A 130 -7.85 0.01 5.98
C VAL A 130 -6.40 0.51 5.95
N ASP A 131 -6.04 1.31 6.96
CA ASP A 131 -4.66 1.66 7.25
C ASP A 131 -4.18 0.93 8.52
N ASN A 132 -2.86 0.88 8.69
CA ASN A 132 -2.23 0.31 9.88
C ASN A 132 -1.85 1.39 10.90
N ASN A 133 -2.38 2.62 10.75
CA ASN A 133 -1.94 3.78 11.51
C ASN A 133 -2.21 3.57 13.00
N ILE A 134 -3.36 3.01 13.37
CA ILE A 134 -3.69 2.72 14.77
C ILE A 134 -2.75 1.68 15.40
N CYS A 135 -2.39 0.63 14.65
CA CYS A 135 -1.45 -0.39 15.11
C CYS A 135 -0.02 0.16 15.25
N GLU A 136 0.42 0.99 14.31
CA GLU A 136 1.71 1.68 14.38
C GLU A 136 1.76 2.67 15.55
N GLN A 137 0.70 3.44 15.77
CA GLN A 137 0.56 4.33 16.91
C GLN A 137 0.60 3.55 18.23
N PHE A 138 -0.17 2.47 18.35
CA PHE A 138 -0.16 1.63 19.53
C PHE A 138 1.23 1.03 19.80
N ASN A 139 1.90 0.50 18.77
CA ASN A 139 3.28 0.01 18.89
C ASN A 139 4.27 1.11 19.32
N SER A 140 4.07 2.35 18.88
CA SER A 140 4.88 3.49 19.35
C SER A 140 4.69 3.73 20.85
N VAL A 141 3.44 3.66 21.35
CA VAL A 141 3.15 3.77 22.79
C VAL A 141 3.71 2.59 23.58
N ILE A 142 3.65 1.36 23.05
CA ILE A 142 4.29 0.18 23.65
C ILE A 142 5.79 0.42 23.79
N ASN A 143 6.46 0.85 22.71
CA ASN A 143 7.90 1.11 22.72
C ASN A 143 8.29 2.17 23.74
N LYS A 144 7.44 3.18 23.98
CA LYS A 144 7.62 4.18 25.03
C LYS A 144 7.59 3.54 26.43
N HIS A 145 6.62 2.68 26.72
CA HIS A 145 6.50 2.00 28.03
C HIS A 145 7.56 0.91 28.24
N LEU A 146 8.03 0.29 27.15
CA LEU A 146 9.12 -0.69 27.15
C LEU A 146 10.51 -0.06 27.06
N ALA A 147 10.65 1.26 27.03
CA ALA A 147 11.93 1.97 26.90
C ALA A 147 12.83 1.45 25.73
N GLY A 148 12.22 0.89 24.69
CA GLY A 148 12.91 0.22 23.58
C GLY A 148 13.66 -1.06 23.96
N LYS A 149 14.62 -1.48 23.14
CA LYS A 149 15.34 -2.77 23.29
C LYS A 149 16.38 -2.80 24.42
N ARG A 150 16.53 -1.72 25.19
CA ARG A 150 17.70 -1.51 26.07
C ARG A 150 17.57 -2.16 27.44
N ILE A 151 16.36 -2.61 27.83
CA ILE A 151 16.10 -3.17 29.16
C ILE A 151 15.37 -4.50 29.00
N ASN A 152 15.85 -5.54 29.69
CA ASN A 152 15.21 -6.85 29.71
C ASN A 152 14.00 -6.83 30.67
N PHE A 153 12.79 -6.94 30.09
CA PHE A 153 11.54 -7.00 30.85
C PHE A 153 10.90 -8.39 30.87
N SER A 154 11.61 -9.42 30.43
CA SER A 154 11.12 -10.81 30.39
C SER A 154 10.93 -11.43 31.78
N GLN A 155 11.49 -10.82 32.82
CA GLN A 155 11.38 -11.31 34.20
C GLN A 155 10.18 -10.70 34.93
N LYS A 156 9.64 -11.45 35.90
CA LYS A 156 8.60 -11.02 36.86
C LYS A 156 7.35 -10.40 36.21
N ASN A 157 6.91 -10.93 35.06
CA ASN A 157 5.76 -10.40 34.29
C ASN A 157 5.88 -8.91 33.91
N SER A 158 7.07 -8.32 33.98
CA SER A 158 7.24 -6.87 33.77
C SER A 158 6.83 -6.43 32.36
N TYR A 159 7.10 -7.26 31.36
CA TYR A 159 6.63 -7.04 29.98
C TYR A 159 5.10 -6.97 29.90
N ASN A 160 4.39 -7.98 30.42
CA ASN A 160 2.93 -8.04 30.35
C ASN A 160 2.28 -6.86 31.08
N ASN A 161 2.73 -6.53 32.29
CA ASN A 161 2.20 -5.40 33.05
C ASN A 161 2.40 -4.05 32.31
N ARG A 162 3.51 -3.90 31.58
CA ARG A 162 3.77 -2.68 30.77
C ARG A 162 2.91 -2.63 29.52
N VAL A 163 2.65 -3.77 28.89
CA VAL A 163 1.71 -3.86 27.76
C VAL A 163 0.30 -3.55 28.24
N GLU A 164 -0.14 -4.09 29.37
CA GLU A 164 -1.43 -3.77 30.00
C GLU A 164 -1.55 -2.28 30.34
N ALA A 165 -0.54 -1.70 30.97
CA ALA A 165 -0.49 -0.25 31.23
C ALA A 165 -0.54 0.56 29.92
N THR A 166 0.10 0.07 28.85
CA THR A 166 0.03 0.68 27.53
C THR A 166 -1.39 0.65 26.95
N VAL A 167 -2.12 -0.46 27.09
CA VAL A 167 -3.51 -0.57 26.65
C VAL A 167 -4.38 0.46 27.37
N VAL A 168 -4.26 0.59 28.69
CA VAL A 168 -4.98 1.61 29.46
C VAL A 168 -4.58 3.01 29.02
N SER A 169 -3.28 3.27 28.81
CA SER A 169 -2.77 4.54 28.31
C SER A 169 -3.34 4.94 26.96
N PHE A 170 -3.35 4.00 26.02
CA PHE A 170 -3.74 4.25 24.64
C PHE A 170 -5.23 4.58 24.58
N ASN A 171 -6.06 3.80 25.28
CA ASN A 171 -7.51 3.98 25.28
C ASN A 171 -7.97 5.21 26.09
N THR A 172 -7.17 5.68 27.05
CA THR A 172 -7.48 6.88 27.86
C THR A 172 -6.80 8.16 27.33
N SER A 173 -6.14 8.11 26.17
CA SER A 173 -5.34 9.23 25.63
C SER A 173 -4.32 9.78 26.65
N GLY A 174 -3.74 8.91 27.47
CA GLY A 174 -2.77 9.25 28.50
C GLY A 174 -3.34 9.92 29.76
N LYS A 175 -4.68 9.98 29.92
CA LYS A 175 -5.32 10.60 31.09
C LYS A 175 -5.15 9.79 32.39
N TYR A 176 -4.86 8.49 32.31
CA TYR A 176 -4.68 7.63 33.49
C TYR A 176 -3.42 7.92 34.32
N ILE A 177 -2.42 8.64 33.77
CA ILE A 177 -1.21 9.05 34.52
C ILE A 177 -1.44 10.39 35.27
N ARG A 178 -2.58 11.04 35.05
CA ARG A 178 -2.92 12.34 35.65
C ARG A 178 -4.04 12.18 36.67
N ASN A 179 -3.74 11.55 37.79
CA ASN A 179 -4.48 11.67 39.05
C ASN A 179 -3.47 11.61 40.20
#